data_AF-A0A3M3G294-F1
#
_entry.id   AF-A0A3M3G294-F1
#
_cell.length_a   1.000
_cell.length_b   1.000
_cell.length_c   1.000
_cell.angle_alpha   90.00
_cell.angle_beta   90.00
_cell.angle_gamma   90.00
#
_symmetry.space_group_name_H-M   'P 1'
#
loop_
_entity.id
_entity.type
_entity.pdbx_description
1 polymer ?
#
loop_
_entity_poly.entity_id
_entity_poly.type
_entity_poly.pdbx_seq_one_letter_code
_entity_poly.pdbx_strand_id
1 'polypeptide(L)'
;MYNLATEKKETVLTAPVIAAALNDGLLPIDSLNTPLEVLLNVWQGARPGYTYQLYFDGVLIGLKKEILLSQMPGDDLMLHIPSELLTEGRHSVAYAVENPINMVVEFSAETVVIVDLTPPGDPLLAPIIFPTQVQNGLTSEELQTMGNVLSGTIASYNGMQEGDVVRTYWNDLPGPMAVVSSDDVGLKRTMVDFARSFLELIGDIEAPVYYTITDLAGNLSMASEAVDVKLQLAQATPLPTPTIKEAAGNTLDPANAPSGATVVIDATANLKAGDQVIVQWQGPNGNDTREKTLTGADAGKTLEVVFAAALVTANAGQTVAVSYVVNRVNGLVQVSDTLALQILMGQPELVLDTSPVTLAGKVYLLPGLPELLPNFPADTTLQRQASGGQAPYQYTSSNLLVAKVDSNGLASVRGNGTATITATDASGASKSYLITVVGVIHCIGLGSGSFSQISKNAGNNGARIPTIHELVEIYNLYGNRWPMGNGNYWSSTVSSAGIGGWNWYYVKNMVSGGNFKLKSHNSSLGVGIR
;
A
#
# COMPACT_ATOMS: atom_id res chain seq x y z
N MET A 1 97.71 -67.68 2.49
CA MET A 1 97.18 -67.26 3.80
C MET A 1 96.20 -66.13 3.56
N TYR A 2 94.92 -66.40 3.76
CA TYR A 2 93.82 -65.44 3.62
C TYR A 2 93.82 -64.50 4.83
N ASN A 3 93.81 -63.19 4.60
CA ASN A 3 93.54 -62.18 5.62
C ASN A 3 92.03 -61.90 5.62
N LEU A 4 91.35 -62.35 6.67
CA LEU A 4 89.95 -61.99 6.96
C LEU A 4 89.91 -60.56 7.49
N ALA A 5 89.44 -59.63 6.67
CA ALA A 5 88.90 -58.37 7.14
C ALA A 5 87.51 -58.65 7.73
N THR A 6 87.40 -58.66 9.06
CA THR A 6 86.11 -58.65 9.74
C THR A 6 85.66 -57.19 9.85
N GLU A 7 85.02 -56.67 8.81
CA GLU A 7 84.19 -55.47 8.92
C GLU A 7 83.03 -55.81 9.86
N LYS A 8 83.12 -55.35 11.11
CA LYS A 8 82.01 -55.38 12.06
C LYS A 8 81.02 -54.30 11.61
N LYS A 9 80.18 -54.64 10.64
CA LYS A 9 79.09 -53.79 10.17
C LYS A 9 78.05 -53.73 11.30
N GLU A 10 78.11 -52.68 12.12
CA GLU A 10 77.04 -52.38 13.09
C GLU A 10 75.73 -52.26 12.31
N THR A 11 74.85 -53.24 12.49
CA THR A 11 73.50 -53.21 11.96
C THR A 11 72.70 -52.20 12.77
N VAL A 12 72.67 -50.95 12.31
CA VAL A 12 71.84 -49.91 12.92
C VAL A 12 70.36 -50.30 12.78
N LEU A 13 69.68 -50.49 13.90
CA LEU A 13 68.25 -50.74 13.96
C LEU A 13 67.50 -49.45 13.62
N THR A 14 66.63 -49.51 12.61
CA THR A 14 65.85 -48.36 12.14
C THR A 14 64.75 -47.98 13.14
N ALA A 15 64.41 -46.70 13.20
CA ALA A 15 63.31 -46.25 14.06
C ALA A 15 61.97 -46.87 13.64
N PRO A 16 61.05 -47.13 14.58
CA PRO A 16 59.72 -47.61 14.24
C PRO A 16 58.89 -46.53 13.52
N VAL A 17 57.92 -46.95 12.71
CA VAL A 17 56.99 -46.08 11.99
C VAL A 17 55.63 -46.07 12.69
N ILE A 18 55.13 -44.87 12.98
CA ILE A 18 53.77 -44.66 13.50
C ILE A 18 52.95 -44.01 12.39
N ALA A 19 52.17 -44.82 11.67
CA ALA A 19 51.45 -44.36 10.47
C ALA A 19 50.37 -43.29 10.75
N ALA A 20 49.87 -43.23 11.99
CA ALA A 20 48.87 -42.25 12.41
C ALA A 20 49.45 -40.85 12.69
N ALA A 21 50.77 -40.72 12.85
CA ALA A 21 51.40 -39.44 13.17
C ALA A 21 51.53 -38.55 11.93
N LEU A 22 51.26 -37.25 12.11
CA LEU A 22 51.48 -36.21 11.11
C LEU A 22 52.99 -35.94 10.93
N ASN A 23 53.35 -35.08 9.96
CA ASN A 23 54.74 -34.87 9.50
C ASN A 23 55.74 -34.42 10.59
N ASP A 24 55.26 -33.96 11.75
CA ASP A 24 56.02 -33.50 12.91
C ASP A 24 55.93 -34.42 14.13
N GLY A 25 55.25 -35.56 13.99
CA GLY A 25 54.97 -36.50 15.06
C GLY A 25 53.64 -36.26 15.80
N LEU A 26 52.87 -35.21 15.46
CA LEU A 26 51.58 -34.96 16.11
C LEU A 26 50.59 -36.07 15.83
N LEU A 27 49.95 -36.59 16.88
CA LEU A 27 48.93 -37.62 16.78
C LEU A 27 47.54 -36.96 16.76
N PRO A 28 46.71 -37.24 15.74
CA PRO A 28 45.30 -36.86 15.77
C PRO A 28 44.60 -37.50 16.97
N ILE A 29 43.73 -36.75 17.66
CA ILE A 29 43.03 -37.19 18.88
C ILE A 29 42.22 -38.47 18.66
N ASP A 30 41.66 -38.67 17.47
CA ASP A 30 40.95 -39.89 17.11
C ASP A 30 41.83 -41.15 17.17
N SER A 31 43.15 -41.00 16.99
CA SER A 31 44.14 -42.08 17.07
C SER A 31 44.49 -42.46 18.51
N LEU A 32 44.06 -41.67 19.50
CA LEU A 32 44.38 -41.88 20.92
C LEU A 32 43.34 -42.75 21.63
N ASN A 33 42.20 -43.03 21.00
CA ASN A 33 41.10 -43.80 21.59
C ASN A 33 41.28 -45.32 21.45
N THR A 34 42.29 -45.77 20.71
CA THR A 34 42.63 -47.18 20.52
C THR A 34 44.13 -47.41 20.70
N PRO A 35 44.59 -48.64 20.98
CA PRO A 35 46.01 -48.93 21.01
C PRO A 35 46.69 -48.48 19.71
N LEU A 36 47.72 -47.62 19.83
CA LEU A 36 48.38 -47.00 18.69
C LEU A 36 49.34 -48.00 18.03
N GLU A 37 49.16 -48.24 16.74
CA GLU A 37 49.97 -49.17 15.96
C GLU A 37 51.39 -48.63 15.74
N VAL A 38 52.38 -49.47 16.05
CA VAL A 38 53.81 -49.22 15.87
C VAL A 38 54.38 -50.29 14.94
N LEU A 39 54.76 -49.87 13.74
CA LEU A 39 55.32 -50.73 12.71
C LEU A 39 56.85 -50.71 12.79
N LEU A 40 57.46 -51.88 12.68
CA LEU A 40 58.90 -52.01 12.48
C LEU A 40 59.16 -53.15 11.50
N ASN A 41 60.33 -53.18 10.88
CA ASN A 41 60.72 -54.29 10.02
C ASN A 41 61.59 -55.30 10.77
N VAL A 42 61.48 -56.57 10.42
CA VAL A 42 62.46 -57.59 10.82
C VAL A 42 63.84 -57.10 10.37
N TRP A 43 64.74 -56.89 11.32
CA TRP A 43 66.05 -56.29 11.05
C TRP A 43 67.01 -57.26 10.38
N GLN A 44 68.04 -56.71 9.73
CA GLN A 44 69.09 -57.50 9.11
C GLN A 44 69.86 -58.31 10.17
N GLY A 45 69.94 -59.62 9.97
CA GLY A 45 70.59 -60.54 10.91
C GLY A 45 69.68 -61.12 12.00
N ALA A 46 68.40 -60.75 12.04
CA ALA A 46 67.40 -61.42 12.87
C ALA A 46 67.32 -62.91 12.53
N ARG A 47 67.19 -63.77 13.56
CA ARG A 47 67.00 -65.22 13.40
C ARG A 47 65.80 -65.68 14.22
N PRO A 48 65.20 -66.84 13.89
CA PRO A 48 64.14 -67.42 14.71
C PRO A 48 64.58 -67.55 16.17
N GLY A 49 63.72 -67.12 17.09
CA GLY A 49 63.98 -67.08 18.54
C GLY A 49 64.65 -65.80 19.06
N TYR A 50 65.08 -64.87 18.18
CA TYR A 50 65.32 -63.49 18.62
C TYR A 50 64.04 -62.89 19.13
N THR A 51 64.12 -61.97 20.08
CA THR A 51 62.93 -61.33 20.63
C THR A 51 62.93 -59.84 20.38
N TYR A 52 61.74 -59.25 20.37
CA TYR A 52 61.53 -57.82 20.22
C TYR A 52 60.41 -57.36 21.15
N GLN A 53 60.56 -56.15 21.70
CA GLN A 53 59.61 -55.54 22.61
C GLN A 53 59.62 -54.02 22.42
N LEU A 54 58.47 -53.38 22.66
CA LEU A 54 58.33 -51.94 22.54
C LEU A 54 59.04 -51.22 23.70
N TYR A 55 59.71 -50.12 23.40
CA TYR A 55 60.38 -49.24 24.35
C TYR A 55 59.78 -47.85 24.22
N PHE A 56 59.01 -47.43 25.21
CA PHE A 56 58.24 -46.19 25.21
C PHE A 56 58.64 -45.34 26.42
N ASP A 57 59.04 -44.09 26.19
CA ASP A 57 59.51 -43.14 27.22
C ASP A 57 60.54 -43.73 28.20
N GLY A 58 61.48 -44.51 27.67
CA GLY A 58 62.53 -45.10 28.48
C GLY A 58 62.15 -46.41 29.19
N VAL A 59 60.94 -46.95 28.95
CA VAL A 59 60.42 -48.14 29.61
C VAL A 59 60.03 -49.22 28.59
N LEU A 60 60.41 -50.47 28.85
CA LEU A 60 59.93 -51.61 28.07
C LEU A 60 58.47 -51.90 28.41
N ILE A 61 57.58 -51.86 27.41
CA ILE A 61 56.14 -52.05 27.57
C ILE A 61 55.62 -53.16 26.66
N GLY A 62 54.41 -53.65 26.96
CA GLY A 62 53.77 -54.72 26.19
C GLY A 62 54.45 -56.08 26.30
N LEU A 63 54.01 -57.03 25.48
CA LEU A 63 54.57 -58.39 25.45
C LEU A 63 55.88 -58.43 24.67
N LYS A 64 56.87 -59.12 25.23
CA LYS A 64 58.08 -59.55 24.51
C LYS A 64 57.69 -60.65 23.52
N LYS A 65 57.88 -60.39 22.22
CA LYS A 65 57.52 -61.30 21.12
C LYS A 65 58.76 -61.95 20.54
N GLU A 66 58.61 -63.12 19.92
CA GLU A 66 59.70 -63.83 19.24
C GLU A 66 59.61 -63.66 17.72
N ILE A 67 60.76 -63.64 17.06
CA ILE A 67 60.89 -63.76 15.60
C ILE A 67 60.60 -65.22 15.23
N LEU A 68 59.58 -65.41 14.39
CA LEU A 68 59.14 -66.72 13.91
C LEU A 68 59.96 -67.17 12.69
N LEU A 69 59.94 -68.47 12.40
CA LEU A 69 60.62 -69.04 11.24
C LEU A 69 60.15 -68.46 9.90
N SER A 70 58.88 -68.03 9.83
CA SER A 70 58.27 -67.43 8.64
C SER A 70 58.58 -65.95 8.46
N GLN A 71 59.17 -65.28 9.46
CA GLN A 71 59.46 -63.85 9.44
C GLN A 71 60.88 -63.61 8.95
N MET A 72 61.01 -63.11 7.73
CA MET A 72 62.28 -62.83 7.06
C MET A 72 62.66 -61.35 7.22
N PRO A 73 63.96 -61.01 7.20
CA PRO A 73 64.40 -59.62 7.21
C PRO A 73 63.70 -58.77 6.14
N GLY A 74 63.11 -57.65 6.56
CA GLY A 74 62.27 -56.79 5.74
C GLY A 74 60.76 -56.97 5.95
N ASP A 75 60.30 -58.10 6.51
CA ASP A 75 58.88 -58.30 6.81
C ASP A 75 58.41 -57.31 7.88
N ASP A 76 57.14 -56.90 7.81
CA ASP A 76 56.54 -56.01 8.80
C ASP A 76 56.21 -56.75 10.10
N LEU A 77 56.51 -56.11 11.22
CA LEU A 77 56.09 -56.50 12.56
C LEU A 77 55.29 -55.36 13.18
N MET A 78 54.32 -55.73 14.00
CA MET A 78 53.42 -54.77 14.64
C MET A 78 53.43 -54.91 16.16
N LEU A 79 53.62 -53.79 16.83
CA LEU A 79 53.48 -53.58 18.26
C LEU A 79 52.39 -52.52 18.49
N HIS A 80 51.92 -52.40 19.73
CA HIS A 80 50.91 -51.40 20.08
C HIS A 80 51.33 -50.66 21.34
N ILE A 81 51.19 -49.33 21.34
CA ILE A 81 51.21 -48.52 22.56
C ILE A 81 49.78 -48.52 23.12
N PRO A 82 49.56 -49.00 24.35
CA PRO A 82 48.25 -48.88 25.01
C PRO A 82 47.82 -47.41 25.11
N SER A 83 46.54 -47.11 24.84
CA SER A 83 46.05 -45.73 24.79
C SER A 83 46.20 -44.99 26.12
N GLU A 84 46.17 -45.70 27.25
CA GLU A 84 46.38 -45.13 28.58
C GLU A 84 47.79 -44.55 28.82
N LEU A 85 48.76 -44.87 27.96
CA LEU A 85 50.12 -44.31 28.02
C LEU A 85 50.29 -43.07 27.14
N LEU A 86 49.32 -42.76 26.28
CA LEU A 86 49.33 -41.59 25.40
C LEU A 86 48.79 -40.37 26.16
N THR A 87 49.59 -39.88 27.11
CA THR A 87 49.27 -38.67 27.89
C THR A 87 49.69 -37.40 27.16
N GLU A 88 49.24 -36.22 27.59
CA GLU A 88 49.71 -34.92 27.04
C GLU A 88 51.26 -34.84 27.02
N GLY A 89 51.84 -34.48 25.87
CA GLY A 89 53.26 -34.15 25.75
C GLY A 89 54.01 -34.85 24.62
N ARG A 90 55.34 -34.75 24.66
CA ARG A 90 56.25 -35.39 23.70
C ARG A 90 56.69 -36.75 24.23
N HIS A 91 56.55 -37.77 23.40
CA HIS A 91 56.88 -39.16 23.72
C HIS A 91 57.93 -39.72 22.78
N SER A 92 58.81 -40.56 23.32
CA SER A 92 59.82 -41.29 22.55
C SER A 92 59.41 -42.74 22.34
N VAL A 93 59.44 -43.20 21.09
CA VAL A 93 59.06 -44.56 20.67
C VAL A 93 60.24 -45.26 20.01
N ALA A 94 60.65 -46.38 20.58
CA ALA A 94 61.66 -47.28 20.03
C ALA A 94 61.26 -48.73 20.27
N TYR A 95 62.10 -49.67 19.85
CA TYR A 95 61.97 -51.07 20.23
C TYR A 95 63.33 -51.63 20.66
N ALA A 96 63.29 -52.59 21.58
CA ALA A 96 64.45 -53.36 21.99
C ALA A 96 64.41 -54.73 21.33
N VAL A 97 65.56 -55.22 20.86
CA VAL A 97 65.74 -56.58 20.38
C VAL A 97 66.73 -57.31 21.26
N GLU A 98 66.48 -58.60 21.52
CA GLU A 98 67.37 -59.42 22.34
C GLU A 98 67.75 -60.71 21.64
N ASN A 99 69.05 -60.99 21.66
CA ASN A 99 69.62 -62.22 21.13
C ASN A 99 69.57 -63.33 22.21
N PRO A 100 68.92 -64.48 21.94
CA PRO A 100 68.65 -65.51 22.94
C PRO A 100 69.90 -66.30 23.34
N ILE A 101 71.02 -66.17 22.59
CA ILE A 101 72.25 -66.93 22.82
C ILE A 101 73.17 -66.19 23.78
N ASN A 102 73.39 -64.89 23.55
CA ASN A 102 74.32 -64.06 24.34
C ASN A 102 73.61 -63.07 25.27
N MET A 103 72.27 -63.00 25.22
CA MET A 103 71.42 -62.14 26.04
C MET A 103 71.71 -60.64 25.87
N VAL A 104 72.32 -60.24 24.75
CA VAL A 104 72.55 -58.84 24.44
C VAL A 104 71.23 -58.21 23.99
N VAL A 105 70.91 -57.06 24.60
CA VAL A 105 69.77 -56.21 24.24
C VAL A 105 70.30 -54.99 23.48
N GLU A 106 69.71 -54.72 22.31
CA GLU A 106 70.02 -53.54 21.49
C GLU A 106 68.72 -52.74 21.26
N PHE A 107 68.82 -51.41 21.23
CA PHE A 107 67.68 -50.52 21.03
C PHE A 107 67.72 -49.92 19.61
N SER A 108 66.55 -49.72 19.03
CA SER A 108 66.39 -48.99 17.77
C SER A 108 66.70 -47.50 17.93
N ALA A 109 66.86 -46.80 16.80
CA ALA A 109 66.64 -45.37 16.79
C ALA A 109 65.21 -45.02 17.26
N GLU A 110 65.01 -43.80 17.74
CA GLU A 110 63.75 -43.33 18.29
C GLU A 110 62.93 -42.57 17.24
N THR A 111 61.61 -42.73 17.29
CA THR A 111 60.63 -41.86 16.64
C THR A 111 59.90 -41.07 17.71
N VAL A 112 59.75 -39.77 17.50
CA VAL A 112 59.02 -38.90 18.43
C VAL A 112 57.57 -38.79 18.00
N VAL A 113 56.66 -38.93 18.96
CA VAL A 113 55.24 -38.57 18.77
C VAL A 113 54.84 -37.49 19.77
N ILE A 114 53.88 -36.66 19.39
CA ILE A 114 53.35 -35.57 20.20
C ILE A 114 51.86 -35.85 20.42
N VAL A 115 51.46 -35.87 21.68
CA VAL A 115 50.06 -35.98 22.08
C VAL A 115 49.63 -34.62 22.58
N ASP A 116 48.63 -34.05 21.93
CA ASP A 116 47.99 -32.79 22.31
C ASP A 116 46.50 -33.05 22.56
N LEU A 117 46.09 -32.88 23.81
CA LEU A 117 44.74 -33.05 24.34
C LEU A 117 44.15 -31.71 24.78
N THR A 118 44.83 -30.59 24.52
CA THR A 118 44.47 -29.27 25.04
C THR A 118 43.70 -28.48 23.96
N PRO A 119 42.39 -28.24 24.13
CA PRO A 119 41.66 -27.43 23.16
C PRO A 119 42.21 -26.01 23.02
N PRO A 120 42.23 -25.44 21.81
CA PRO A 120 42.63 -24.06 21.62
C PRO A 120 41.62 -23.09 22.25
N GLY A 121 42.11 -21.93 22.70
CA GLY A 121 41.28 -20.82 23.16
C GLY A 121 40.90 -20.80 24.64
N ASP A 122 41.36 -21.74 25.47
CA ASP A 122 41.11 -21.69 26.93
C ASP A 122 41.84 -20.49 27.60
N PRO A 123 41.20 -19.74 28.53
CA PRO A 123 39.84 -19.93 29.08
C PRO A 123 38.72 -19.17 28.36
N LEU A 124 39.02 -18.43 27.29
CA LEU A 124 38.05 -17.60 26.59
C LEU A 124 38.44 -17.37 25.12
N LEU A 125 37.43 -17.45 24.25
CA LEU A 125 37.51 -16.98 22.87
C LEU A 125 36.72 -15.68 22.70
N ALA A 126 37.43 -14.62 22.30
CA ALA A 126 36.85 -13.29 22.05
C ALA A 126 35.88 -13.32 20.85
N PRO A 127 34.87 -12.43 20.80
CA PRO A 127 33.92 -12.38 19.70
C PRO A 127 34.58 -11.92 18.40
N ILE A 128 33.93 -12.18 17.28
CA ILE A 128 34.35 -11.67 15.97
C ILE A 128 34.20 -10.15 15.98
N ILE A 129 35.26 -9.44 15.56
CA ILE A 129 35.25 -8.00 15.43
C ILE A 129 34.77 -7.65 14.02
N PHE A 130 33.57 -7.10 13.92
CA PHE A 130 33.01 -6.60 12.66
C PHE A 130 33.24 -5.09 12.47
N PRO A 131 33.23 -4.61 11.21
CA PRO A 131 33.25 -3.19 10.88
C PRO A 131 32.06 -2.44 11.47
N THR A 132 32.21 -1.14 11.72
CA THR A 132 31.18 -0.30 12.40
C THR A 132 29.84 -0.23 11.67
N GLN A 133 29.81 -0.54 10.37
CA GLN A 133 28.60 -0.58 9.53
C GLN A 133 27.54 -1.54 10.09
N VAL A 134 27.92 -2.58 10.84
CA VAL A 134 26.94 -3.51 11.42
C VAL A 134 26.18 -2.95 12.62
N GLN A 135 26.65 -1.86 13.24
CA GLN A 135 26.10 -1.35 14.51
C GLN A 135 24.64 -0.89 14.40
N ASN A 136 24.21 -0.39 13.25
CA ASN A 136 22.85 0.11 13.02
C ASN A 136 22.02 -0.78 12.08
N GLY A 137 22.52 -1.98 11.77
CA GLY A 137 22.00 -2.83 10.69
C GLY A 137 22.76 -2.62 9.40
N LEU A 138 23.39 -3.68 8.89
CA LEU A 138 24.13 -3.67 7.64
C LEU A 138 23.16 -3.63 6.46
N THR A 139 23.19 -2.55 5.69
CA THR A 139 22.35 -2.39 4.49
C THR A 139 22.99 -2.96 3.23
N SER A 140 22.17 -3.20 2.20
CA SER A 140 22.63 -3.67 0.87
C SER A 140 23.68 -2.74 0.24
N GLU A 141 23.49 -1.42 0.37
CA GLU A 141 24.35 -0.38 -0.19
C GLU A 141 25.69 -0.29 0.55
N GLU A 142 25.68 -0.38 1.88
CA GLU A 142 26.90 -0.45 2.68
C GLU A 142 27.71 -1.70 2.35
N LEU A 143 27.06 -2.87 2.27
CA LEU A 143 27.71 -4.10 1.86
C LEU A 143 28.28 -4.01 0.43
N GLN A 144 27.60 -3.30 -0.48
CA GLN A 144 28.12 -3.06 -1.83
C GLN A 144 29.40 -2.20 -1.80
N THR A 145 29.41 -1.16 -0.98
CA THR A 145 30.57 -0.28 -0.77
C THR A 145 31.76 -1.04 -0.16
N MET A 146 31.48 -2.09 0.61
CA MET A 146 32.48 -3.02 1.17
C MET A 146 32.95 -4.10 0.18
N GLY A 147 32.52 -4.07 -1.09
CA GLY A 147 32.92 -5.05 -2.09
C GLY A 147 32.13 -6.37 -2.04
N ASN A 148 30.90 -6.32 -1.51
CA ASN A 148 29.99 -7.47 -1.36
C ASN A 148 30.46 -8.55 -0.37
N VAL A 149 31.34 -8.18 0.56
CA VAL A 149 31.87 -9.06 1.60
C VAL A 149 31.84 -8.32 2.94
N LEU A 150 31.31 -8.97 3.97
CA LEU A 150 31.47 -8.55 5.35
C LEU A 150 32.65 -9.33 5.95
N SER A 151 33.79 -8.68 6.10
CA SER A 151 34.97 -9.29 6.74
C SER A 151 34.91 -9.14 8.25
N GLY A 152 34.99 -10.25 8.98
CA GLY A 152 35.16 -10.31 10.42
C GLY A 152 36.62 -10.56 10.79
N THR A 153 37.11 -9.95 11.87
CA THR A 153 38.44 -10.20 12.42
C THR A 153 38.34 -11.02 13.69
N ILE A 154 39.01 -12.16 13.74
CA ILE A 154 39.20 -12.95 14.95
C ILE A 154 40.58 -12.60 15.50
N ALA A 155 40.62 -12.11 16.74
CA ALA A 155 41.87 -11.82 17.42
C ALA A 155 42.62 -13.12 17.76
N SER A 156 43.94 -13.01 17.97
CA SER A 156 44.74 -14.13 18.47
C SER A 156 44.17 -14.72 19.77
N TYR A 157 44.28 -16.04 19.87
CA TYR A 157 43.80 -16.84 20.98
C TYR A 157 44.91 -17.74 21.52
N ASN A 158 44.69 -18.32 22.70
CA ASN A 158 45.65 -19.22 23.31
C ASN A 158 45.79 -20.51 22.50
N GLY A 159 47.01 -20.93 22.18
CA GLY A 159 47.27 -22.10 21.35
C GLY A 159 47.22 -21.86 19.83
N MET A 160 47.01 -20.62 19.37
CA MET A 160 46.93 -20.28 17.94
C MET A 160 48.17 -20.74 17.15
N GLN A 161 47.94 -21.63 16.19
CA GLN A 161 48.96 -22.22 15.33
C GLN A 161 48.52 -22.27 13.87
N GLU A 162 49.49 -22.31 12.96
CA GLU A 162 49.21 -22.51 11.54
C GLU A 162 48.55 -23.88 11.34
N GLY A 163 47.45 -23.92 10.59
CA GLY A 163 46.66 -25.14 10.37
C GLY A 163 45.39 -25.24 11.24
N ASP A 164 45.26 -24.43 12.29
CA ASP A 164 44.02 -24.36 13.07
C ASP A 164 42.85 -23.96 12.16
N VAL A 165 41.71 -24.63 12.33
CA VAL A 165 40.53 -24.43 11.49
C VAL A 165 39.46 -23.69 12.27
N VAL A 166 39.21 -22.44 11.87
CA VAL A 166 38.11 -21.62 12.36
C VAL A 166 36.84 -21.95 11.57
N ARG A 167 35.77 -22.28 12.28
CA ARG A 167 34.42 -22.43 11.71
C ARG A 167 33.48 -21.42 12.32
N THR A 168 32.89 -20.57 11.49
CA THR A 168 31.93 -19.54 11.92
C THR A 168 30.49 -20.04 11.86
N TYR A 169 29.62 -19.40 12.62
CA TYR A 169 28.19 -19.70 12.70
C TYR A 169 27.40 -18.40 12.80
N TRP A 170 26.30 -18.34 12.06
CA TRP A 170 25.29 -17.29 12.20
C TRP A 170 24.02 -17.93 12.74
N ASN A 171 23.71 -17.68 14.01
CA ASN A 171 22.81 -18.54 14.78
C ASN A 171 23.27 -20.02 14.69
N ASP A 172 22.43 -20.93 14.19
CA ASP A 172 22.78 -22.33 13.97
C ASP A 172 23.30 -22.63 12.55
N LEU A 173 23.32 -21.64 11.65
CA LEU A 173 23.71 -21.83 10.26
C LEU A 173 25.25 -21.81 10.14
N PRO A 174 25.89 -22.89 9.66
CA PRO A 174 27.33 -22.91 9.42
C PRO A 174 27.72 -21.86 8.38
N GLY A 175 28.65 -21.00 8.75
CA GLY A 175 29.20 -19.93 7.92
C GLY A 175 30.50 -20.31 7.22
N PRO A 176 31.23 -19.31 6.70
CA PRO A 176 32.55 -19.52 6.13
C PRO A 176 33.53 -20.11 7.16
N MET A 177 34.49 -20.88 6.64
CA MET A 177 35.61 -21.42 7.40
C MET A 177 36.90 -20.71 6.98
N ALA A 178 37.85 -20.59 7.92
CA ALA A 178 39.19 -20.11 7.66
C ALA A 178 40.21 -21.09 8.25
N VAL A 179 41.34 -21.27 7.58
CA VAL A 179 42.48 -22.02 8.10
C VAL A 179 43.54 -21.00 8.47
N VAL A 180 44.02 -21.05 9.71
CA VAL A 180 45.05 -20.14 10.21
C VAL A 180 46.34 -20.36 9.42
N SER A 181 46.84 -19.30 8.80
CA SER A 181 48.11 -19.28 8.10
C SER A 181 49.26 -18.81 9.00
N SER A 182 50.49 -19.02 8.56
CA SER A 182 51.67 -18.43 9.20
C SER A 182 51.62 -16.89 9.30
N ASP A 183 51.02 -16.22 8.32
CA ASP A 183 50.80 -14.76 8.37
C ASP A 183 49.81 -14.39 9.48
N ASP A 184 48.73 -15.15 9.67
CA ASP A 184 47.74 -14.91 10.72
C ASP A 184 48.35 -15.03 12.12
N VAL A 185 49.21 -16.03 12.33
CA VAL A 185 49.97 -16.21 13.59
C VAL A 185 50.88 -15.00 13.83
N GLY A 186 51.60 -14.54 12.81
CA GLY A 186 52.47 -13.36 12.89
C GLY A 186 51.71 -12.06 13.15
N LEU A 187 50.55 -11.89 12.50
CA LEU A 187 49.68 -10.72 12.62
C LEU A 187 48.75 -10.77 13.84
N LYS A 188 48.72 -11.90 14.54
CA LYS A 188 47.86 -12.16 15.72
C LYS A 188 46.38 -11.96 15.42
N ARG A 189 45.94 -12.36 14.23
CA ARG A 189 44.54 -12.29 13.80
C ARG A 189 44.27 -13.22 12.63
N THR A 190 43.03 -13.67 12.51
CA THR A 190 42.53 -14.42 11.35
C THR A 190 41.30 -13.71 10.78
N MET A 191 41.21 -13.65 9.45
CA MET A 191 40.09 -13.03 8.77
C MET A 191 39.05 -14.08 8.35
N VAL A 192 37.78 -13.78 8.54
CA VAL A 192 36.65 -14.59 8.07
C VAL A 192 35.73 -13.73 7.20
N ASP A 193 35.51 -14.16 5.96
CA ASP A 193 34.79 -13.37 4.96
C ASP A 193 33.39 -13.93 4.70
N PHE A 194 32.38 -13.17 5.11
CA PHE A 194 30.98 -13.49 4.86
C PHE A 194 30.56 -12.87 3.52
N ALA A 195 30.52 -13.69 2.48
CA ALA A 195 30.11 -13.27 1.14
C ALA A 195 28.63 -12.87 1.11
N ARG A 196 28.27 -11.90 0.26
CA ARG A 196 26.88 -11.44 0.06
C ARG A 196 25.89 -12.58 -0.13
N SER A 197 26.22 -13.60 -0.92
CA SER A 197 25.31 -14.73 -1.17
C SER A 197 24.95 -15.51 0.10
N PHE A 198 25.88 -15.61 1.05
CA PHE A 198 25.61 -16.22 2.36
C PHE A 198 24.73 -15.31 3.22
N LEU A 199 25.01 -14.00 3.24
CA LEU A 199 24.20 -13.03 3.99
C LEU A 199 22.77 -12.90 3.44
N GLU A 200 22.59 -12.97 2.12
CA GLU A 200 21.28 -12.99 1.46
C GLU A 200 20.52 -14.30 1.72
N LEU A 201 21.22 -15.43 1.86
CA LEU A 201 20.63 -16.71 2.24
C LEU A 201 20.03 -16.65 3.66
N ILE A 202 20.71 -15.96 4.59
CA ILE A 202 20.21 -15.71 5.95
C ILE A 202 18.98 -14.80 5.90
N GLY A 203 19.05 -13.74 5.08
CA GLY A 203 18.01 -12.72 4.98
C GLY A 203 18.09 -11.65 6.06
N ASP A 204 17.10 -10.76 6.10
CA ASP A 204 17.04 -9.70 7.10
C ASP A 204 16.72 -10.28 8.49
N ILE A 205 17.67 -10.20 9.41
CA ILE A 205 17.58 -10.75 10.77
C ILE A 205 18.52 -9.99 11.70
N GLU A 206 18.25 -10.01 13.00
CA GLU A 206 19.22 -9.69 14.04
C GLU A 206 19.52 -10.98 14.81
N ALA A 207 20.77 -11.46 14.73
CA ALA A 207 21.14 -12.78 15.25
C ALA A 207 22.60 -12.84 15.71
N PRO A 208 22.92 -13.73 16.68
CA PRO A 208 24.26 -13.91 17.20
C PRO A 208 25.19 -14.57 16.18
N VAL A 209 26.42 -14.09 16.11
CA VAL A 209 27.49 -14.61 15.26
C VAL A 209 28.68 -15.00 16.13
N TYR A 210 29.16 -16.24 15.99
CA TYR A 210 30.24 -16.81 16.80
C TYR A 210 31.07 -17.81 15.99
N TYR A 211 32.13 -18.36 16.58
CA TYR A 211 32.96 -19.38 15.94
C TYR A 211 33.46 -20.44 16.93
N THR A 212 33.96 -21.55 16.38
CA THR A 212 34.78 -22.55 17.06
C THR A 212 36.08 -22.76 16.30
N ILE A 213 37.06 -23.34 16.97
CA ILE A 213 38.38 -23.65 16.43
C ILE A 213 38.65 -25.13 16.62
N THR A 214 39.20 -25.77 15.60
CA THR A 214 39.75 -27.13 15.69
C THR A 214 41.25 -27.04 15.41
N ASP A 215 42.08 -27.47 16.34
CA ASP A 215 43.53 -27.49 16.13
C ASP A 215 43.95 -28.63 15.18
N LEU A 216 45.25 -28.72 14.90
CA LEU A 216 45.84 -29.78 14.07
C LEU A 216 45.67 -31.19 14.66
N ALA A 217 45.62 -31.33 15.99
CA ALA A 217 45.39 -32.61 16.65
C ALA A 217 43.91 -33.01 16.58
N GLY A 218 43.00 -32.09 16.30
CA GLY A 218 41.56 -32.30 16.24
C GLY A 218 40.81 -31.91 17.51
N ASN A 219 41.45 -31.25 18.48
CA ASN A 219 40.77 -30.75 19.67
C ASN A 219 39.83 -29.59 19.27
N LEU A 220 38.57 -29.71 19.65
CA LEU A 220 37.56 -28.69 19.43
C LEU A 220 37.51 -27.71 20.62
N SER A 221 37.63 -26.41 20.33
CA SER A 221 37.49 -25.34 21.32
C SER A 221 36.07 -25.23 21.88
N MET A 222 35.92 -24.43 22.94
CA MET A 222 34.62 -23.82 23.28
C MET A 222 34.12 -22.90 22.15
N ALA A 223 32.84 -22.54 22.17
CA ALA A 223 32.35 -21.46 21.32
C ALA A 223 32.91 -20.11 21.78
N SER A 224 33.18 -19.20 20.84
CA SER A 224 33.50 -17.82 21.17
C SER A 224 32.33 -17.10 21.84
N GLU A 225 32.61 -15.98 22.50
CA GLU A 225 31.56 -15.00 22.75
C GLU A 225 30.88 -14.63 21.42
N ALA A 226 29.56 -14.43 21.48
CA ALA A 226 28.76 -14.08 20.32
C ALA A 226 28.60 -12.56 20.19
N VAL A 227 28.46 -12.10 18.95
CA VAL A 227 28.08 -10.71 18.63
C VAL A 227 26.78 -10.71 17.83
N ASP A 228 25.79 -9.96 18.28
CA ASP A 228 24.55 -9.79 17.52
C ASP A 228 24.78 -8.87 16.33
N VAL A 229 24.45 -9.37 15.14
CA VAL A 229 24.55 -8.62 13.89
C VAL A 229 23.18 -8.51 13.25
N LYS A 230 22.77 -7.28 12.94
CA LYS A 230 21.54 -6.98 12.23
C LYS A 230 21.80 -6.83 10.73
N LEU A 231 21.10 -7.60 9.91
CA LEU A 231 21.12 -7.56 8.44
C LEU A 231 19.84 -6.89 7.92
N GLN A 232 20.02 -5.98 6.95
CA GLN A 232 18.95 -5.27 6.25
C GLN A 232 19.31 -5.18 4.75
N LEU A 233 19.52 -6.33 4.13
CA LEU A 233 20.03 -6.45 2.78
C LEU A 233 18.94 -6.40 1.71
N ALA A 234 17.67 -6.59 2.08
CA ALA A 234 16.56 -6.42 1.15
C ALA A 234 16.51 -4.97 0.64
N GLN A 235 16.73 -4.78 -0.67
CA GLN A 235 16.53 -3.47 -1.27
C GLN A 235 15.04 -3.13 -1.30
N ALA A 236 14.71 -1.97 -0.75
CA ALA A 236 13.39 -1.40 -0.80
C ALA A 236 13.01 -1.09 -2.26
N THR A 237 12.24 -1.94 -2.91
CA THR A 237 11.60 -1.59 -4.19
C THR A 237 10.73 -0.35 -3.95
N PRO A 238 10.87 0.73 -4.75
CA PRO A 238 10.05 1.93 -4.59
C PRO A 238 8.57 1.56 -4.59
N LEU A 239 7.83 2.16 -3.66
CA LEU A 239 6.39 1.96 -3.56
C LEU A 239 5.68 2.70 -4.71
N PRO A 240 4.64 2.11 -5.33
CA PRO A 240 3.88 2.80 -6.36
C PRO A 240 3.21 4.07 -5.79
N THR A 241 3.16 5.14 -6.58
CA THR A 241 2.39 6.34 -6.21
C THR A 241 0.91 5.96 -6.05
N PRO A 242 0.21 6.43 -5.00
CA PRO A 242 -1.22 6.15 -4.85
C PRO A 242 -2.04 6.83 -5.97
N THR A 243 -3.22 6.29 -6.25
CA THR A 243 -4.21 6.91 -7.15
C THR A 243 -5.56 7.08 -6.45
N ILE A 244 -6.44 7.90 -7.01
CA ILE A 244 -7.82 8.07 -6.52
C ILE A 244 -8.79 7.50 -7.54
N LYS A 245 -9.62 6.54 -7.12
CA LYS A 245 -10.54 5.81 -7.99
C LYS A 245 -11.57 6.72 -8.68
N GLU A 246 -12.04 7.75 -7.99
CA GLU A 246 -13.06 8.70 -8.45
C GLU A 246 -12.46 9.89 -9.24
N ALA A 247 -11.13 9.98 -9.32
CA ALA A 247 -10.44 11.06 -10.02
C ALA A 247 -10.18 10.72 -11.50
N ALA A 248 -10.22 11.75 -12.35
CA ALA A 248 -9.72 11.68 -13.71
C ALA A 248 -8.25 12.08 -13.72
N GLY A 249 -7.34 11.11 -13.66
CA GLY A 249 -5.92 11.36 -13.45
C GLY A 249 -5.68 11.96 -12.06
N ASN A 250 -5.15 13.19 -12.02
CA ASN A 250 -4.86 13.89 -10.77
C ASN A 250 -5.92 14.93 -10.39
N THR A 251 -7.10 14.90 -11.04
CA THR A 251 -8.17 15.86 -10.79
C THR A 251 -9.42 15.14 -10.29
N LEU A 252 -9.92 15.55 -9.12
CA LEU A 252 -11.15 15.04 -8.51
C LEU A 252 -12.25 16.10 -8.57
N ASP A 253 -13.35 15.78 -9.23
CA ASP A 253 -14.61 16.52 -9.05
C ASP A 253 -15.31 15.98 -7.79
N PRO A 254 -15.60 16.82 -6.78
CA PRO A 254 -16.37 16.39 -5.61
C PRO A 254 -17.68 15.67 -5.94
N ALA A 255 -18.32 15.97 -7.07
CA ALA A 255 -19.55 15.31 -7.51
C ALA A 255 -19.36 13.81 -7.84
N ASN A 256 -18.14 13.38 -8.19
CA ASN A 256 -17.83 11.99 -8.47
C ASN A 256 -17.57 11.15 -7.21
N ALA A 257 -17.45 11.80 -6.05
CA ALA A 257 -17.11 11.17 -4.77
C ALA A 257 -18.23 11.33 -3.70
N PRO A 258 -19.51 11.02 -4.00
CA PRO A 258 -20.61 11.22 -3.05
C PRO A 258 -20.50 10.33 -1.80
N SER A 259 -19.77 9.21 -1.90
CA SER A 259 -19.48 8.30 -0.78
C SER A 259 -18.07 8.48 -0.20
N GLY A 260 -17.31 9.47 -0.68
CA GLY A 260 -15.91 9.66 -0.34
C GLY A 260 -14.98 9.36 -1.51
N ALA A 261 -13.69 9.65 -1.32
CA ALA A 261 -12.63 9.37 -2.27
C ALA A 261 -11.84 8.13 -1.83
N THR A 262 -11.63 7.20 -2.74
CA THR A 262 -10.96 5.93 -2.50
C THR A 262 -9.52 6.03 -2.97
N VAL A 263 -8.58 6.02 -2.02
CA VAL A 263 -7.15 5.88 -2.29
C VAL A 263 -6.87 4.43 -2.65
N VAL A 264 -6.22 4.23 -3.80
CA VAL A 264 -5.85 2.92 -4.34
C VAL A 264 -4.33 2.79 -4.33
N ILE A 265 -3.85 1.77 -3.61
CA ILE A 265 -2.45 1.34 -3.60
C ILE A 265 -2.36 0.06 -4.43
N ASP A 266 -1.61 0.13 -5.52
CA ASP A 266 -1.52 -0.97 -6.50
C ASP A 266 -0.85 -2.23 -5.91
N ALA A 267 -1.22 -3.41 -6.44
CA ALA A 267 -0.68 -4.69 -5.99
C ALA A 267 0.85 -4.80 -6.18
N THR A 268 1.44 -4.01 -7.08
CA THR A 268 2.91 -3.89 -7.26
C THR A 268 3.64 -3.36 -6.02
N ALA A 269 2.93 -2.78 -5.05
CA ALA A 269 3.49 -2.48 -3.72
C ALA A 269 3.94 -3.75 -2.96
N ASN A 270 3.52 -4.94 -3.42
CA ASN A 270 3.87 -6.25 -2.90
C ASN A 270 3.68 -6.34 -1.37
N LEU A 271 2.51 -5.87 -0.92
CA LEU A 271 2.15 -5.83 0.49
C LEU A 271 1.92 -7.24 1.03
N LYS A 272 2.39 -7.53 2.25
CA LYS A 272 2.32 -8.85 2.87
C LYS A 272 1.45 -8.83 4.13
N ALA A 273 0.96 -10.00 4.52
CA ALA A 273 0.27 -10.16 5.80
C ALA A 273 1.19 -9.72 6.95
N GLY A 274 0.65 -8.92 7.87
CA GLY A 274 1.39 -8.33 8.98
C GLY A 274 1.98 -6.94 8.70
N ASP A 275 2.12 -6.53 7.43
CA ASP A 275 2.53 -5.15 7.13
C ASP A 275 1.49 -4.16 7.68
N GLN A 276 1.94 -3.00 8.18
CA GLN A 276 1.08 -1.92 8.63
C GLN A 276 1.17 -0.76 7.64
N VAL A 277 0.04 -0.41 7.02
CA VAL A 277 -0.05 0.66 6.03
C VAL A 277 -0.74 1.87 6.63
N ILE A 278 -0.09 3.02 6.58
CA ILE A 278 -0.59 4.32 7.04
C ILE A 278 -0.78 5.23 5.82
N VAL A 279 -2.02 5.49 5.43
CA VAL A 279 -2.39 6.37 4.32
C VAL A 279 -2.72 7.76 4.85
N GLN A 280 -2.13 8.79 4.25
CA GLN A 280 -2.24 10.17 4.68
C GLN A 280 -2.89 11.01 3.57
N TRP A 281 -3.87 11.81 3.96
CA TRP A 281 -4.50 12.82 3.14
C TRP A 281 -4.26 14.18 3.79
N GLN A 282 -3.48 15.04 3.13
CA GLN A 282 -3.05 16.32 3.67
C GLN A 282 -3.51 17.46 2.76
N GLY A 283 -4.49 18.24 3.22
CA GLY A 283 -5.07 19.35 2.50
C GLY A 283 -5.12 20.64 3.35
N PRO A 284 -5.07 21.84 2.74
CA PRO A 284 -5.07 23.09 3.49
C PRO A 284 -6.27 23.29 4.41
N ASN A 285 -7.43 22.72 4.06
CA ASN A 285 -8.69 22.90 4.77
C ASN A 285 -9.13 21.65 5.54
N GLY A 286 -8.34 20.57 5.52
CA GLY A 286 -8.66 19.34 6.22
C GLY A 286 -7.68 18.22 5.91
N ASN A 287 -7.32 17.48 6.96
CA ASN A 287 -6.42 16.33 6.91
C ASN A 287 -7.11 15.10 7.52
N ASP A 288 -6.72 13.91 7.09
CA ASP A 288 -7.10 12.66 7.73
C ASP A 288 -5.97 11.62 7.52
N THR A 289 -5.89 10.66 8.44
CA THR A 289 -4.92 9.56 8.39
C THR A 289 -5.66 8.27 8.66
N ARG A 290 -5.42 7.26 7.82
CA ARG A 290 -6.00 5.93 7.94
C ARG A 290 -4.90 4.91 8.10
N GLU A 291 -5.09 3.99 9.01
CA GLU A 291 -4.13 2.93 9.29
C GLU A 291 -4.80 1.57 9.15
N LYS A 292 -4.09 0.62 8.55
CA LYS A 292 -4.53 -0.77 8.44
C LYS A 292 -3.35 -1.73 8.59
N THR A 293 -3.48 -2.66 9.52
CA THR A 293 -2.64 -3.87 9.57
C THR A 293 -3.20 -4.91 8.61
N LEU A 294 -2.35 -5.43 7.72
CA LEU A 294 -2.77 -6.35 6.67
C LEU A 294 -2.90 -7.77 7.17
N THR A 295 -3.92 -8.46 6.67
CA THR A 295 -4.18 -9.88 6.94
C THR A 295 -3.77 -10.73 5.73
N GLY A 296 -3.82 -12.06 5.88
CA GLY A 296 -3.62 -12.98 4.74
C GLY A 296 -4.59 -12.75 3.57
N ALA A 297 -5.76 -12.17 3.81
CA ALA A 297 -6.72 -11.84 2.75
C ALA A 297 -6.30 -10.64 1.90
N ASP A 298 -5.46 -9.76 2.43
CA ASP A 298 -4.97 -8.53 1.79
C ASP A 298 -3.65 -8.74 1.01
N ALA A 299 -2.87 -9.76 1.39
CA ALA A 299 -1.54 -9.98 0.86
C ALA A 299 -1.52 -10.12 -0.68
N GLY A 300 -0.61 -9.39 -1.33
CA GLY A 300 -0.41 -9.39 -2.78
C GLY A 300 -1.54 -8.77 -3.60
N LYS A 301 -2.51 -8.09 -2.97
CA LYS A 301 -3.65 -7.45 -3.65
C LYS A 301 -3.55 -5.93 -3.56
N THR A 302 -4.30 -5.28 -4.46
CA THR A 302 -4.58 -3.85 -4.38
C THR A 302 -5.26 -3.52 -3.06
N LEU A 303 -4.82 -2.45 -2.39
CA LEU A 303 -5.42 -1.96 -1.17
C LEU A 303 -6.24 -0.69 -1.46
N GLU A 304 -7.52 -0.71 -1.10
CA GLU A 304 -8.42 0.43 -1.19
C GLU A 304 -8.70 1.01 0.20
N VAL A 305 -8.55 2.33 0.35
CA VAL A 305 -8.78 3.07 1.59
C VAL A 305 -9.66 4.27 1.31
N VAL A 306 -10.85 4.30 1.92
CA VAL A 306 -11.85 5.35 1.68
C VAL A 306 -11.68 6.50 2.68
N PHE A 307 -11.65 7.72 2.15
CA PHE A 307 -11.69 8.98 2.90
C PHE A 307 -13.07 9.65 2.72
N ALA A 308 -13.60 10.23 3.79
CA ALA A 308 -14.99 10.71 3.82
C ALA A 308 -15.26 11.85 2.81
N ALA A 309 -16.47 11.87 2.22
CA ALA A 309 -16.90 12.92 1.29
C ALA A 309 -16.76 14.33 1.88
N ALA A 310 -17.00 14.50 3.19
CA ALA A 310 -16.83 15.78 3.87
C ALA A 310 -15.38 16.32 3.78
N LEU A 311 -14.37 15.45 3.78
CA LEU A 311 -12.96 15.83 3.64
C LEU A 311 -12.64 16.32 2.21
N VAL A 312 -13.26 15.69 1.21
CA VAL A 312 -13.17 16.11 -0.20
C VAL A 312 -13.81 17.49 -0.36
N THR A 313 -15.02 17.68 0.17
CA THR A 313 -15.74 18.97 0.11
C THR A 313 -15.00 20.08 0.85
N ALA A 314 -14.42 19.80 2.02
CA ALA A 314 -13.65 20.79 2.78
C ALA A 314 -12.45 21.32 1.98
N ASN A 315 -11.82 20.46 1.20
CA ASN A 315 -10.66 20.81 0.36
C ASN A 315 -11.04 21.18 -1.09
N ALA A 316 -12.32 21.44 -1.37
CA ALA A 316 -12.74 21.87 -2.70
C ALA A 316 -11.98 23.14 -3.16
N GLY A 317 -11.46 23.10 -4.39
CA GLY A 317 -10.66 24.17 -4.99
C GLY A 317 -9.19 24.18 -4.56
N GLN A 318 -8.75 23.23 -3.72
CA GLN A 318 -7.37 23.11 -3.26
C GLN A 318 -6.64 21.95 -3.95
N THR A 319 -5.32 21.94 -3.80
CA THR A 319 -4.48 20.76 -4.09
C THR A 319 -4.16 20.06 -2.77
N VAL A 320 -4.37 18.75 -2.74
CA VAL A 320 -4.14 17.87 -1.59
C VAL A 320 -2.96 16.95 -1.89
N ALA A 321 -2.11 16.72 -0.90
CA ALA A 321 -1.06 15.70 -0.94
C ALA A 321 -1.60 14.37 -0.37
N VAL A 322 -1.50 13.29 -1.17
CA VAL A 322 -1.88 11.93 -0.75
C VAL A 322 -0.66 11.02 -0.86
N SER A 323 -0.29 10.36 0.23
CA SER A 323 0.85 9.43 0.29
C SER A 323 0.58 8.32 1.30
N TYR A 324 1.42 7.31 1.34
CA TYR A 324 1.34 6.26 2.36
C TYR A 324 2.70 5.76 2.83
N VAL A 325 2.72 5.22 4.04
CA VAL A 325 3.88 4.57 4.68
C VAL A 325 3.55 3.10 4.88
N VAL A 326 4.52 2.22 4.59
CA VAL A 326 4.42 0.79 4.87
C VAL A 326 5.50 0.43 5.89
N ASN A 327 5.07 0.05 7.09
CA ASN A 327 5.93 -0.58 8.09
C ASN A 327 5.86 -2.10 7.86
N ARG A 328 6.93 -2.65 7.29
CA ARG A 328 7.03 -4.08 6.97
C ARG A 328 7.30 -4.90 8.23
N VAL A 329 6.90 -6.17 8.23
CA VAL A 329 7.15 -7.10 9.35
C VAL A 329 8.64 -7.29 9.66
N ASN A 330 9.52 -7.20 8.64
CA ASN A 330 10.98 -7.29 8.82
C ASN A 330 11.61 -5.99 9.38
N GLY A 331 10.80 -4.99 9.75
CA GLY A 331 11.27 -3.71 10.29
C GLY A 331 11.66 -2.67 9.23
N LEU A 332 11.57 -3.00 7.93
CA LEU A 332 11.78 -2.03 6.87
C LEU A 332 10.61 -1.03 6.83
N VAL A 333 10.91 0.26 6.84
CA VAL A 333 9.92 1.34 6.66
C VAL A 333 10.09 1.93 5.28
N GLN A 334 9.01 1.95 4.49
CA GLN A 334 9.00 2.51 3.14
C GLN A 334 7.93 3.59 3.03
N VAL A 335 8.23 4.65 2.29
CA VAL A 335 7.31 5.76 2.03
C VAL A 335 7.06 5.84 0.53
N SER A 336 5.81 6.05 0.12
CA SER A 336 5.45 6.26 -1.28
C SER A 336 5.79 7.66 -1.74
N ASP A 337 5.88 7.84 -3.06
CA ASP A 337 5.74 9.18 -3.65
C ASP A 337 4.37 9.78 -3.31
N THR A 338 4.29 11.12 -3.38
CA THR A 338 3.06 11.87 -3.09
C THR A 338 2.28 12.13 -4.38
N LEU A 339 1.00 11.75 -4.39
CA LEU A 339 0.03 12.23 -5.36
C LEU A 339 -0.40 13.66 -4.99
N ALA A 340 -0.14 14.62 -5.87
CA ALA A 340 -0.72 15.95 -5.81
C ALA A 340 -2.11 15.94 -6.49
N LEU A 341 -3.16 15.77 -5.70
CA LEU A 341 -4.55 15.69 -6.16
C LEU A 341 -5.19 17.09 -6.19
N GLN A 342 -5.59 17.55 -7.37
CA GLN A 342 -6.36 18.77 -7.52
C GLN A 342 -7.85 18.49 -7.31
N ILE A 343 -8.44 19.06 -6.27
CA ILE A 343 -9.88 18.97 -6.03
C ILE A 343 -10.54 20.20 -6.64
N LEU A 344 -11.49 19.99 -7.55
CA LEU A 344 -12.23 21.08 -8.16
C LEU A 344 -13.07 21.82 -7.11
N MET A 345 -13.36 23.09 -7.36
CA MET A 345 -14.10 23.95 -6.42
C MET A 345 -15.54 23.46 -6.15
N GLY A 346 -16.00 22.43 -6.86
CA GLY A 346 -17.39 21.97 -6.88
C GLY A 346 -18.27 23.00 -7.59
N GLN A 347 -19.29 22.53 -8.32
CA GLN A 347 -20.34 23.45 -8.76
C GLN A 347 -21.29 23.72 -7.59
N PRO A 348 -21.67 24.99 -7.32
CA PRO A 348 -22.71 25.27 -6.33
C PRO A 348 -23.99 24.55 -6.73
N GLU A 349 -24.77 24.04 -5.78
CA GLU A 349 -26.06 23.41 -6.10
C GLU A 349 -27.01 24.42 -6.77
N LEU A 350 -27.82 23.97 -7.74
CA LEU A 350 -28.90 24.79 -8.28
C LEU A 350 -29.89 25.14 -7.16
N VAL A 351 -30.17 26.43 -6.98
CA VAL A 351 -31.09 26.98 -5.99
C VAL A 351 -32.29 27.62 -6.69
N LEU A 352 -33.50 27.24 -6.28
CA LEU A 352 -34.77 27.82 -6.69
C LEU A 352 -35.75 27.70 -5.51
N ASP A 353 -36.55 28.73 -5.25
CA ASP A 353 -37.67 28.60 -4.31
C ASP A 353 -38.72 27.62 -4.87
N THR A 354 -38.81 26.45 -4.26
CA THR A 354 -39.68 25.34 -4.69
C THR A 354 -41.08 25.38 -4.05
N SER A 355 -41.35 26.37 -3.18
CA SER A 355 -42.60 26.43 -2.41
C SER A 355 -43.82 26.58 -3.34
N PRO A 356 -44.89 25.78 -3.18
CA PRO A 356 -46.12 25.97 -3.96
C PRO A 356 -46.70 27.37 -3.78
N VAL A 357 -47.34 27.90 -4.82
CA VAL A 357 -47.92 29.25 -4.83
C VAL A 357 -49.29 29.28 -5.51
N THR A 358 -50.18 30.13 -5.00
CA THR A 358 -51.47 30.41 -5.62
C THR A 358 -51.49 31.85 -6.13
N LEU A 359 -51.67 32.02 -7.45
CA LEU A 359 -51.91 33.31 -8.08
C LEU A 359 -53.42 33.52 -8.15
N ALA A 360 -53.95 34.38 -7.28
CA ALA A 360 -55.39 34.61 -7.10
C ALA A 360 -55.87 35.98 -7.61
N GLY A 361 -54.98 36.75 -8.24
CA GLY A 361 -55.31 38.06 -8.78
C GLY A 361 -56.41 37.97 -9.85
N LYS A 362 -57.39 38.86 -9.76
CA LYS A 362 -58.47 38.97 -10.73
C LYS A 362 -57.94 39.57 -12.03
N VAL A 363 -58.12 38.87 -13.16
CA VAL A 363 -57.69 39.38 -14.47
C VAL A 363 -58.62 38.92 -15.59
N TYR A 364 -58.77 39.76 -16.61
CA TYR A 364 -59.54 39.47 -17.81
C TYR A 364 -58.59 39.13 -18.96
N LEU A 365 -58.66 37.90 -19.48
CA LEU A 365 -57.84 37.44 -20.60
C LEU A 365 -58.69 37.12 -21.83
N LEU A 366 -58.10 37.26 -23.01
CA LEU A 366 -58.76 37.09 -24.29
C LEU A 366 -58.31 35.77 -24.93
N PRO A 367 -58.99 34.63 -24.67
CA PRO A 367 -58.55 33.33 -25.20
C PRO A 367 -58.51 33.28 -26.73
N GLY A 368 -59.31 34.10 -27.43
CA GLY A 368 -59.27 34.23 -28.89
C GLY A 368 -58.07 35.04 -29.42
N LEU A 369 -57.32 35.70 -28.55
CA LEU A 369 -56.14 36.49 -28.90
C LEU A 369 -55.07 36.35 -27.79
N PRO A 370 -54.49 35.15 -27.59
CA PRO A 370 -53.67 34.81 -26.42
C PRO A 370 -52.34 35.59 -26.32
N GLU A 371 -51.90 36.20 -27.42
CA GLU A 371 -50.68 37.02 -27.46
C GLU A 371 -50.94 38.48 -27.05
N LEU A 372 -52.20 38.93 -27.03
CA LEU A 372 -52.55 40.26 -26.50
C LEU A 372 -52.74 40.18 -24.98
N LEU A 373 -51.64 40.40 -24.26
CA LEU A 373 -51.64 40.37 -22.81
C LEU A 373 -51.94 41.76 -22.19
N PRO A 374 -52.67 41.81 -21.08
CA PRO A 374 -52.88 43.04 -20.34
C PRO A 374 -51.59 43.44 -19.61
N ASN A 375 -51.56 44.65 -19.06
CA ASN A 375 -50.63 44.90 -17.97
C ASN A 375 -51.11 44.07 -16.77
N PHE A 376 -50.33 43.08 -16.36
CA PHE A 376 -50.74 42.12 -15.34
C PHE A 376 -50.96 42.81 -13.99
N PRO A 377 -52.15 42.69 -13.38
CA PRO A 377 -52.40 43.19 -12.03
C PRO A 377 -51.54 42.46 -10.97
N ALA A 378 -51.54 43.01 -9.75
CA ALA A 378 -50.98 42.30 -8.59
C ALA A 378 -51.59 40.89 -8.46
N ASP A 379 -50.80 39.97 -7.91
CA ASP A 379 -51.18 38.56 -7.66
C ASP A 379 -51.52 37.73 -8.92
N THR A 380 -51.16 38.21 -10.11
CA THR A 380 -51.29 37.49 -11.40
C THR A 380 -49.95 37.10 -12.02
N THR A 381 -48.85 37.48 -11.37
CA THR A 381 -47.49 37.13 -11.76
C THR A 381 -46.65 36.78 -10.54
N LEU A 382 -45.58 36.00 -10.75
CA LEU A 382 -44.58 35.68 -9.74
C LEU A 382 -43.20 35.59 -10.40
N GLN A 383 -42.24 36.29 -9.82
CA GLN A 383 -40.84 36.22 -10.23
C GLN A 383 -40.08 35.27 -9.31
N ARG A 384 -39.47 34.22 -9.86
CA ARG A 384 -38.50 33.37 -9.14
C ARG A 384 -37.28 33.12 -10.01
N GLN A 385 -36.12 33.54 -9.51
CA GLN A 385 -34.85 33.34 -10.21
C GLN A 385 -34.07 32.17 -9.60
N ALA A 386 -33.64 31.28 -10.48
CA ALA A 386 -32.63 30.29 -10.18
C ALA A 386 -31.26 30.96 -9.96
N SER A 387 -30.48 30.38 -9.06
CA SER A 387 -29.09 30.74 -8.77
C SER A 387 -28.28 29.47 -8.45
N GLY A 388 -26.96 29.56 -8.30
CA GLY A 388 -26.12 28.35 -8.19
C GLY A 388 -26.15 27.51 -9.47
N GLY A 389 -25.73 26.25 -9.41
CA GLY A 389 -25.57 25.40 -10.59
C GLY A 389 -24.64 26.03 -11.63
N GLN A 390 -24.88 25.68 -12.90
CA GLN A 390 -24.17 26.24 -14.05
C GLN A 390 -25.08 27.14 -14.90
N ALA A 391 -24.84 28.46 -14.92
CA ALA A 391 -25.54 29.37 -15.82
C ALA A 391 -25.20 29.08 -17.31
N PRO A 392 -26.09 29.40 -18.28
CA PRO A 392 -27.40 30.05 -18.13
C PRO A 392 -28.54 29.09 -17.70
N TYR A 393 -29.62 29.67 -17.19
CA TYR A 393 -30.83 28.93 -16.78
C TYR A 393 -31.93 28.96 -17.85
N GLN A 394 -32.64 27.86 -18.01
CA GLN A 394 -33.84 27.75 -18.84
C GLN A 394 -35.07 27.51 -17.98
N TYR A 395 -36.16 28.24 -18.24
CA TYR A 395 -37.43 28.07 -17.55
C TYR A 395 -38.48 27.45 -18.48
N THR A 396 -39.25 26.51 -17.95
CA THR A 396 -40.34 25.86 -18.68
C THR A 396 -41.59 25.79 -17.81
N SER A 397 -42.75 25.69 -18.45
CA SER A 397 -44.04 25.46 -17.79
C SER A 397 -44.67 24.18 -18.32
N SER A 398 -45.18 23.34 -17.43
CA SER A 398 -45.86 22.09 -17.81
C SER A 398 -47.22 22.32 -18.49
N ASN A 399 -47.81 23.50 -18.35
CA ASN A 399 -49.10 23.83 -18.96
C ASN A 399 -49.17 25.32 -19.35
N LEU A 400 -48.89 25.59 -20.63
CA LEU A 400 -48.88 26.93 -21.22
C LEU A 400 -50.27 27.58 -21.29
N LEU A 401 -51.36 26.82 -21.12
CA LEU A 401 -52.72 27.36 -21.05
C LEU A 401 -53.08 27.87 -19.65
N VAL A 402 -52.29 27.52 -18.63
CA VAL A 402 -52.49 27.97 -17.24
C VAL A 402 -51.49 29.06 -16.86
N ALA A 403 -50.20 28.85 -17.13
CA ALA A 403 -49.17 29.84 -16.86
C ALA A 403 -48.01 29.73 -17.88
N LYS A 404 -47.43 30.87 -18.26
CA LYS A 404 -46.18 30.96 -19.03
C LYS A 404 -45.10 31.61 -18.18
N VAL A 405 -43.86 31.17 -18.32
CA VAL A 405 -42.68 31.74 -17.66
C VAL A 405 -41.71 32.26 -18.72
N ASP A 406 -41.09 33.41 -18.48
CA ASP A 406 -40.07 33.97 -19.37
C ASP A 406 -38.65 33.51 -19.00
N SER A 407 -37.64 33.95 -19.76
CA SER A 407 -36.23 33.61 -19.52
C SER A 407 -35.66 34.17 -18.22
N ASN A 408 -36.33 35.14 -17.61
CA ASN A 408 -35.92 35.73 -16.34
C ASN A 408 -36.57 35.03 -15.16
N GLY A 409 -37.53 34.11 -15.36
CA GLY A 409 -38.27 33.42 -14.31
C GLY A 409 -39.57 34.13 -13.89
N LEU A 410 -40.10 35.05 -14.70
CA LEU A 410 -41.40 35.69 -14.46
C LEU A 410 -42.53 34.79 -14.96
N ALA A 411 -43.21 34.11 -14.05
CA ALA A 411 -44.42 33.35 -14.35
C ALA A 411 -45.64 34.28 -14.40
N SER A 412 -46.47 34.14 -15.44
CA SER A 412 -47.68 34.93 -15.68
C SER A 412 -48.87 34.04 -16.08
N VAL A 413 -50.07 34.38 -15.60
CA VAL A 413 -51.29 33.57 -15.78
C VAL A 413 -51.84 33.57 -17.22
N ARG A 414 -52.48 32.48 -17.62
CA ARG A 414 -53.19 32.30 -18.90
C ARG A 414 -54.59 31.71 -18.74
N GLY A 415 -54.83 30.94 -17.68
CA GLY A 415 -56.10 30.28 -17.39
C GLY A 415 -56.12 29.69 -15.98
N ASN A 416 -57.32 29.45 -15.44
CA ASN A 416 -57.45 28.80 -14.13
C ASN A 416 -57.02 27.33 -14.21
N GLY A 417 -56.31 26.84 -13.20
CA GLY A 417 -55.79 25.48 -13.15
C GLY A 417 -54.45 25.39 -12.44
N THR A 418 -53.68 24.35 -12.75
CA THR A 418 -52.33 24.16 -12.19
C THR A 418 -51.28 24.02 -13.30
N ALA A 419 -50.07 24.49 -13.01
CA ALA A 419 -48.88 24.33 -13.84
C ALA A 419 -47.66 24.17 -12.95
N THR A 420 -46.67 23.41 -13.40
CA THR A 420 -45.36 23.30 -12.76
C THR A 420 -44.37 24.15 -13.54
N ILE A 421 -43.68 25.05 -12.86
CA ILE A 421 -42.57 25.80 -13.45
C ILE A 421 -41.27 25.10 -13.07
N THR A 422 -40.40 24.87 -14.05
CA THR A 422 -39.11 24.20 -13.86
C THR A 422 -38.00 25.13 -14.34
N ALA A 423 -36.98 25.32 -13.52
CA ALA A 423 -35.71 25.93 -13.91
C ALA A 423 -34.65 24.85 -14.07
N THR A 424 -33.94 24.86 -15.19
CA THR A 424 -32.87 23.91 -15.55
C THR A 424 -31.60 24.70 -15.83
N ASP A 425 -30.47 24.27 -15.26
CA ASP A 425 -29.17 24.88 -15.51
C ASP A 425 -28.47 24.27 -16.74
N ALA A 426 -27.31 24.79 -17.14
CA ALA A 426 -26.57 24.33 -18.31
C ALA A 426 -25.95 22.93 -18.15
N SER A 427 -25.82 22.42 -16.92
CA SER A 427 -25.37 21.05 -16.62
C SER A 427 -26.52 20.04 -16.70
N GLY A 428 -27.77 20.51 -16.73
CA GLY A 428 -28.99 19.71 -16.76
C GLY A 428 -29.67 19.54 -15.40
N ALA A 429 -29.07 20.07 -14.31
CA ALA A 429 -29.71 20.07 -12.99
C ALA A 429 -30.99 20.89 -13.03
N SER A 430 -32.06 20.43 -12.37
CA SER A 430 -33.38 21.07 -12.43
C SER A 430 -34.07 21.14 -11.07
N LYS A 431 -34.79 22.25 -10.82
CA LYS A 431 -35.71 22.41 -9.68
C LYS A 431 -37.05 22.96 -10.17
N SER A 432 -38.13 22.63 -9.46
CA SER A 432 -39.49 22.97 -9.89
C SER A 432 -40.37 23.41 -8.73
N TYR A 433 -41.41 24.19 -9.03
CA TYR A 433 -42.47 24.55 -8.10
C TYR A 433 -43.85 24.50 -8.75
N LEU A 434 -44.87 24.22 -7.94
CA LEU A 434 -46.26 24.19 -8.35
C LEU A 434 -46.88 25.59 -8.29
N ILE A 435 -47.51 26.02 -9.38
CA ILE A 435 -48.39 27.19 -9.44
C ILE A 435 -49.84 26.71 -9.56
N THR A 436 -50.70 27.25 -8.70
CA THR A 436 -52.16 27.19 -8.84
C THR A 436 -52.67 28.56 -9.26
N VAL A 437 -53.46 28.62 -10.32
CA VAL A 437 -54.04 29.87 -10.85
C VAL A 437 -55.54 29.86 -10.62
N VAL A 438 -56.03 30.92 -9.99
CA VAL A 438 -57.44 31.23 -9.81
C VAL A 438 -57.70 32.70 -10.15
N GLY A 439 -58.94 33.07 -10.44
CA GLY A 439 -59.31 34.48 -10.70
C GLY A 439 -59.10 34.96 -12.14
N VAL A 440 -58.67 34.08 -13.06
CA VAL A 440 -58.70 34.38 -14.50
C VAL A 440 -60.12 34.31 -15.01
N ILE A 441 -60.56 35.36 -15.71
CA ILE A 441 -61.88 35.47 -16.34
C ILE A 441 -61.66 35.62 -17.85
N HIS A 442 -62.30 34.79 -18.66
CA HIS A 442 -62.14 34.82 -20.10
C HIS A 442 -63.15 35.75 -20.77
N CYS A 443 -62.66 36.68 -21.57
CA CYS A 443 -63.46 37.57 -22.42
C CYS A 443 -63.66 36.97 -23.81
N ILE A 444 -64.91 36.83 -24.23
CA ILE A 444 -65.28 36.30 -25.54
C ILE A 444 -66.13 37.30 -26.32
N GLY A 445 -65.87 37.45 -27.62
CA GLY A 445 -66.67 38.32 -28.48
C GLY A 445 -68.06 37.70 -28.74
N LEU A 446 -69.12 38.51 -28.66
CA LEU A 446 -70.50 38.07 -28.87
C LEU A 446 -71.15 38.68 -30.14
N GLY A 447 -70.36 39.40 -30.93
CA GLY A 447 -70.83 40.13 -32.12
C GLY A 447 -71.54 41.43 -31.77
N SER A 448 -72.47 41.85 -32.63
CA SER A 448 -73.30 43.05 -32.46
C SER A 448 -74.79 42.70 -32.54
N GLY A 449 -75.61 43.38 -31.74
CA GLY A 449 -77.06 43.22 -31.79
C GLY A 449 -77.77 43.92 -30.64
N SER A 450 -79.07 43.66 -30.51
CA SER A 450 -79.86 44.07 -29.36
C SER A 450 -79.39 43.40 -28.08
N PHE A 451 -79.73 43.97 -26.92
CA PHE A 451 -79.35 43.39 -25.63
C PHE A 451 -79.83 41.94 -25.50
N SER A 452 -81.04 41.63 -25.99
CA SER A 452 -81.59 40.27 -25.99
C SER A 452 -80.78 39.32 -26.89
N GLN A 453 -80.38 39.75 -28.09
CA GLN A 453 -79.55 38.96 -28.99
C GLN A 453 -78.16 38.69 -28.39
N ILE A 454 -77.52 39.70 -27.80
CA ILE A 454 -76.22 39.54 -27.15
C ILE A 454 -76.32 38.69 -25.88
N SER A 455 -77.40 38.81 -25.11
CA SER A 455 -77.65 37.95 -23.95
C SER A 455 -77.84 36.49 -24.35
N LYS A 456 -78.53 36.24 -25.47
CA LYS A 456 -78.67 34.89 -26.05
C LYS A 456 -77.32 34.36 -26.52
N ASN A 457 -76.52 35.18 -27.20
CA ASN A 457 -75.18 34.80 -27.64
C ASN A 457 -74.26 34.50 -26.44
N ALA A 458 -74.36 35.27 -25.35
CA ALA A 458 -73.62 35.01 -24.12
C ALA A 458 -73.98 33.63 -23.55
N GLY A 459 -75.29 33.35 -23.41
CA GLY A 459 -75.78 32.06 -22.93
C GLY A 459 -75.34 30.88 -23.79
N ASN A 460 -75.39 31.02 -25.12
CA ASN A 460 -74.92 29.99 -26.07
C ASN A 460 -73.43 29.68 -25.92
N ASN A 461 -72.62 30.61 -25.38
CA ASN A 461 -71.19 30.42 -25.15
C ASN A 461 -70.86 30.13 -23.66
N GLY A 462 -71.87 29.83 -22.84
CA GLY A 462 -71.67 29.60 -21.39
C GLY A 462 -71.10 30.82 -20.66
N ALA A 463 -71.38 32.02 -21.15
CA ALA A 463 -70.90 33.28 -20.61
C ALA A 463 -72.05 34.18 -20.19
N ARG A 464 -71.71 35.28 -19.50
CA ARG A 464 -72.66 36.36 -19.19
C ARG A 464 -72.15 37.70 -19.70
N ILE A 465 -73.08 38.64 -19.91
CA ILE A 465 -72.72 40.02 -20.20
C ILE A 465 -72.12 40.66 -18.92
N PRO A 466 -70.91 41.25 -18.98
CA PRO A 466 -70.28 41.91 -17.83
C PRO A 466 -71.13 43.05 -17.28
N THR A 467 -70.96 43.37 -16.00
CA THR A 467 -71.49 44.61 -15.42
C THR A 467 -70.70 45.81 -15.95
N ILE A 468 -71.20 47.03 -15.73
CA ILE A 468 -70.47 48.23 -16.13
C ILE A 468 -69.11 48.35 -15.43
N HIS A 469 -69.01 47.90 -14.17
CA HIS A 469 -67.75 47.89 -13.42
C HIS A 469 -66.72 46.94 -14.04
N GLU A 470 -67.17 45.75 -14.45
CA GLU A 470 -66.30 44.77 -15.11
C GLU A 470 -65.86 45.27 -16.50
N LEU A 471 -66.73 45.95 -17.26
CA LEU A 471 -66.31 46.62 -18.50
C LEU A 471 -65.27 47.72 -18.24
N VAL A 472 -65.39 48.45 -17.13
CA VAL A 472 -64.38 49.44 -16.72
C VAL A 472 -63.05 48.77 -16.38
N GLU A 473 -63.07 47.66 -15.63
CA GLU A 473 -61.87 46.88 -15.33
C GLU A 473 -61.21 46.33 -16.60
N ILE A 474 -61.98 45.74 -17.52
CA ILE A 474 -61.47 45.25 -18.81
C ILE A 474 -60.87 46.42 -19.62
N TYR A 475 -61.55 47.57 -19.67
CA TYR A 475 -61.03 48.74 -20.36
C TYR A 475 -59.70 49.23 -19.74
N ASN A 476 -59.56 49.22 -18.42
CA ASN A 476 -58.31 49.64 -17.77
C ASN A 476 -57.12 48.74 -18.13
N LEU A 477 -57.37 47.46 -18.44
CA LEU A 477 -56.32 46.51 -18.83
C LEU A 477 -55.86 46.69 -20.29
N TYR A 478 -56.79 46.98 -21.21
CA TYR A 478 -56.52 46.98 -22.65
C TYR A 478 -56.52 48.38 -23.27
N GLY A 479 -57.39 49.28 -22.81
CA GLY A 479 -57.56 50.62 -23.34
C GLY A 479 -57.78 50.62 -24.85
N ASN A 480 -57.04 51.49 -25.55
CA ASN A 480 -57.07 51.57 -27.02
C ASN A 480 -56.57 50.29 -27.74
N ARG A 481 -56.00 49.31 -27.03
CA ARG A 481 -55.59 48.00 -27.58
C ARG A 481 -56.74 46.98 -27.61
N TRP A 482 -57.95 47.36 -27.20
CA TRP A 482 -59.11 46.47 -27.21
C TRP A 482 -59.37 45.90 -28.62
N PRO A 483 -59.33 44.57 -28.82
CA PRO A 483 -59.24 44.00 -30.17
C PRO A 483 -60.59 43.70 -30.81
N MET A 484 -61.71 43.74 -30.07
CA MET A 484 -63.01 43.25 -30.55
C MET A 484 -63.86 44.31 -31.27
N GLY A 485 -63.26 45.45 -31.64
CA GLY A 485 -63.91 46.55 -32.34
C GLY A 485 -64.06 47.83 -31.51
N ASN A 486 -64.06 48.97 -32.19
CA ASN A 486 -64.27 50.28 -31.56
C ASN A 486 -65.77 50.62 -31.54
N GLY A 487 -66.36 50.60 -30.36
CA GLY A 487 -67.76 50.95 -30.18
C GLY A 487 -68.25 50.71 -28.76
N ASN A 488 -69.54 50.95 -28.55
CA ASN A 488 -70.21 50.71 -27.28
C ASN A 488 -70.45 49.22 -27.07
N TYR A 489 -70.11 48.73 -25.88
CA TYR A 489 -70.38 47.37 -25.44
C TYR A 489 -71.49 47.32 -24.41
N TRP A 490 -72.39 46.36 -24.56
CA TRP A 490 -73.46 46.11 -23.59
C TRP A 490 -72.91 45.77 -22.21
N SER A 491 -73.50 46.37 -21.17
CA SER A 491 -73.38 45.88 -19.80
C SER A 491 -74.70 45.29 -19.32
N SER A 492 -74.66 44.35 -18.38
CA SER A 492 -75.84 43.83 -17.69
C SER A 492 -76.43 44.81 -16.67
N THR A 493 -75.80 45.97 -16.45
CA THR A 493 -76.25 46.97 -15.48
C THR A 493 -77.34 47.86 -16.07
N VAL A 494 -78.56 47.71 -15.56
CA VAL A 494 -79.71 48.57 -15.92
C VAL A 494 -79.48 49.98 -15.36
N SER A 495 -79.57 50.99 -16.22
CA SER A 495 -79.52 52.40 -15.81
C SER A 495 -80.89 52.92 -15.36
N SER A 496 -81.97 52.49 -16.03
CA SER A 496 -83.34 52.86 -15.69
C SER A 496 -84.33 51.95 -16.42
N ALA A 497 -85.50 51.73 -15.81
CA ALA A 497 -86.62 51.09 -16.49
C ALA A 497 -87.20 52.07 -17.52
N GLY A 498 -87.42 51.61 -18.75
CA GLY A 498 -88.06 52.42 -19.78
C GLY A 498 -89.57 52.22 -19.84
N ILE A 499 -90.29 53.23 -20.33
CA ILE A 499 -91.72 53.17 -20.59
C ILE A 499 -91.95 52.28 -21.83
N GLY A 500 -92.83 51.28 -21.74
CA GLY A 500 -93.14 50.36 -22.85
C GLY A 500 -92.29 49.08 -22.91
N GLY A 501 -91.70 48.63 -21.79
CA GLY A 501 -91.05 47.31 -21.68
C GLY A 501 -89.58 47.23 -22.12
N TRP A 502 -88.96 48.35 -22.53
CA TRP A 502 -87.55 48.39 -22.95
C TRP A 502 -86.67 49.10 -21.91
N ASN A 503 -85.79 48.37 -21.24
CA ASN A 503 -84.84 48.93 -20.28
C ASN A 503 -83.70 49.73 -20.95
N TRP A 504 -83.17 50.72 -20.24
CA TRP A 504 -81.91 51.37 -20.56
C TRP A 504 -80.76 50.65 -19.84
N TYR A 505 -79.70 50.34 -20.56
CA TYR A 505 -78.49 49.73 -19.99
C TYR A 505 -77.33 50.72 -20.10
N TYR A 506 -76.42 50.66 -19.13
CA TYR A 506 -75.12 51.30 -19.30
C TYR A 506 -74.35 50.57 -20.41
N VAL A 507 -73.65 51.33 -21.25
CA VAL A 507 -72.74 50.80 -22.25
C VAL A 507 -71.40 51.52 -22.14
N LYS A 508 -70.31 50.80 -22.38
CA LYS A 508 -68.97 51.38 -22.35
C LYS A 508 -68.35 51.32 -23.73
N ASN A 509 -67.80 52.42 -24.21
CA ASN A 509 -66.95 52.38 -25.38
C ASN A 509 -65.57 51.83 -24.98
N MET A 510 -65.24 50.63 -25.46
CA MET A 510 -64.05 49.89 -25.02
C MET A 510 -62.73 50.42 -25.62
N VAL A 511 -62.78 51.46 -26.46
CA VAL A 511 -61.59 52.09 -27.06
C VAL A 511 -61.45 53.54 -26.60
N SER A 512 -62.53 54.34 -26.65
CA SER A 512 -62.49 55.75 -26.19
C SER A 512 -62.69 55.91 -24.68
N GLY A 513 -63.13 54.86 -23.98
CA GLY A 513 -63.36 54.89 -22.54
C GLY A 513 -64.68 55.54 -22.11
N GLY A 514 -65.42 56.17 -23.03
CA GLY A 514 -66.69 56.84 -22.74
C GLY A 514 -67.76 55.91 -22.16
N ASN A 515 -68.54 56.41 -21.21
CA ASN A 515 -69.68 55.71 -20.62
C ASN A 515 -70.98 56.35 -21.11
N PHE A 516 -71.89 55.54 -21.63
CA PHE A 516 -73.15 55.99 -22.21
C PHE A 516 -74.32 55.14 -21.71
N LYS A 517 -75.54 55.49 -22.16
CA LYS A 517 -76.76 54.73 -21.92
C LYS A 517 -77.40 54.39 -23.25
N LEU A 518 -77.90 53.17 -23.39
CA LEU A 518 -78.51 52.71 -24.64
C LEU A 518 -79.79 51.90 -24.35
N LYS A 519 -80.86 52.13 -25.13
CA LYS A 519 -82.11 51.37 -25.04
C LYS A 519 -81.90 49.95 -25.55
N SER A 520 -82.46 48.96 -24.86
CA SER A 520 -82.21 47.53 -25.10
C SER A 520 -82.53 46.98 -26.50
N HIS A 521 -83.34 47.66 -27.30
CA HIS A 521 -83.64 47.29 -28.69
C HIS A 521 -82.65 47.82 -29.74
N ASN A 522 -81.78 48.77 -29.37
CA ASN A 522 -80.75 49.29 -30.28
C ASN A 522 -79.67 48.24 -30.53
N SER A 523 -78.83 48.42 -31.55
CA SER A 523 -77.67 47.55 -31.78
C SER A 523 -76.43 48.10 -31.06
N SER A 524 -75.69 47.23 -30.39
CA SER A 524 -74.37 47.51 -29.78
C SER A 524 -73.50 46.26 -29.81
N LEU A 525 -72.18 46.43 -29.63
CA LEU A 525 -71.25 45.31 -29.52
C LEU A 525 -71.47 44.54 -28.20
N GLY A 526 -71.09 43.28 -28.20
CA GLY A 526 -71.17 42.39 -27.04
C GLY A 526 -69.84 41.72 -26.76
N VAL A 527 -69.49 41.68 -25.47
CA VAL A 527 -68.44 40.81 -24.92
C VAL A 527 -69.07 40.01 -23.79
N GLY A 528 -68.76 38.73 -23.72
CA GLY A 528 -69.15 37.83 -22.65
C GLY A 528 -67.95 37.53 -21.75
N ILE A 529 -68.22 37.29 -20.48
CA ILE A 529 -67.21 36.79 -19.53
C ILE A 529 -67.64 35.45 -18.93
N ARG A 530 -66.67 34.55 -18.75
CA ARG A 530 -66.85 33.22 -18.16
C ARG A 530 -65.62 32.74 -17.42
#